data_AF-A0A7J4PMM4-F1
#
_entry.id   AF-A0A7J4PMM4-F1
#
_cell.length_a   1.000
_cell.length_b   1.000
_cell.length_c   1.000
_cell.angle_alpha   90.00
_cell.angle_beta   90.00
_cell.angle_gamma   90.00
#
_symmetry.space_group_name_H-M   'P 1'
#
loop_
_entity.id
_entity.type
_entity.pdbx_description
1 polymer ?
#
loop_
_entity_poly.entity_id
_entity_poly.type
_entity_poly.pdbx_seq_one_letter_code
_entity_poly.pdbx_strand_id
1 'polypeptide(L)'
;MLLVFAAIFLISPFRGRWFCGNLCPRGSLVDFWISKISRKEKIPAVFRSFWLRIPVFFLLMGFMGYRVMSVIGTLNMFEKIGMILVTMCIVTTVIAVIFGTFLSPRAWCSFCPMGTAQNLLGGKKYQLQVKQKNCISCKKCEKVCPMQLDVCNSEAMSDCIKCGRCVEACPKDALHF
;
A
#
# COMPACT_ATOMS: atom_id res chain seq x y z
N MET A 1 -10.01 -2.50 -19.28
CA MET A 1 -9.80 -2.61 -17.81
C MET A 1 -9.27 -3.97 -17.38
N LEU A 2 -9.89 -5.10 -17.78
CA LEU A 2 -9.48 -6.46 -17.37
C LEU A 2 -8.00 -6.79 -17.62
N LEU A 3 -7.45 -6.43 -18.78
CA LEU A 3 -6.03 -6.66 -19.11
C LEU A 3 -5.07 -5.92 -18.16
N VAL A 4 -5.43 -4.72 -17.72
CA VAL A 4 -4.61 -3.92 -16.79
C VAL A 4 -4.63 -4.55 -15.40
N PHE A 5 -5.80 -4.95 -14.91
CA PHE A 5 -5.91 -5.65 -13.61
C PHE A 5 -5.21 -7.01 -13.63
N ALA A 6 -5.32 -7.76 -14.73
CA ALA A 6 -4.62 -9.04 -14.92
C ALA A 6 -3.10 -8.85 -14.93
N ALA A 7 -2.58 -7.86 -15.66
CA ALA A 7 -1.15 -7.55 -15.69
C ALA A 7 -0.61 -7.17 -14.29
N ILE A 8 -1.37 -6.36 -13.53
CA ILE A 8 -0.99 -5.99 -12.16
C ILE A 8 -0.95 -7.22 -11.23
N PHE A 9 -1.93 -8.12 -11.35
CA PHE A 9 -1.96 -9.36 -10.58
C PHE A 9 -0.82 -10.31 -10.97
N LEU A 10 -0.45 -10.37 -12.25
CA LEU A 10 0.67 -11.20 -12.76
C LEU A 10 2.04 -10.67 -12.32
N ILE A 11 2.20 -9.35 -12.17
CA ILE A 11 3.47 -8.74 -11.70
C ILE A 11 3.61 -8.85 -10.18
N SER A 12 2.49 -8.93 -9.45
CA SER A 12 2.46 -9.03 -7.99
C SER A 12 3.26 -10.20 -7.39
N PRO A 13 3.25 -11.44 -7.93
CA PRO A 13 4.05 -12.55 -7.38
C PRO A 13 5.56 -12.41 -7.57
N PHE A 14 6.02 -11.55 -8.48
CA PHE A 14 7.45 -11.28 -8.69
C PHE A 14 7.93 -10.08 -7.87
N ARG A 15 7.17 -8.98 -7.89
CA ARG A 15 7.59 -7.70 -7.30
C ARG A 15 6.78 -7.27 -6.08
N GLY A 16 5.98 -8.14 -5.48
CA GLY A 16 5.25 -7.90 -4.23
C GLY A 16 4.47 -6.57 -4.25
N ARG A 17 4.58 -5.77 -3.17
CA ARG A 17 3.93 -4.46 -3.02
C ARG A 17 4.46 -3.31 -3.90
N TRP A 18 5.29 -3.58 -4.91
CA TRP A 18 5.86 -2.54 -5.79
C TRP A 18 4.81 -1.68 -6.49
N PHE A 19 3.67 -2.28 -6.88
CA PHE A 19 2.56 -1.54 -7.50
C PHE A 19 2.00 -0.44 -6.59
N CYS A 20 1.86 -0.73 -5.29
CA CYS A 20 1.40 0.25 -4.31
C CYS A 20 2.32 1.48 -4.23
N GLY A 21 3.63 1.31 -4.42
CA GLY A 21 4.62 2.38 -4.42
C GLY A 21 4.63 3.22 -5.69
N ASN A 22 4.63 2.57 -6.86
CA ASN A 22 5.01 3.22 -8.11
C ASN A 22 3.86 3.44 -9.11
N LEU A 23 2.80 2.62 -9.07
CA LEU A 23 1.73 2.68 -10.06
C LEU A 23 0.35 2.98 -9.48
N CYS A 24 0.17 2.90 -8.16
CA CYS A 24 -1.14 3.08 -7.54
C CYS A 24 -1.61 4.53 -7.71
N PRO A 25 -2.66 4.80 -8.53
CA PRO A 25 -3.10 6.16 -8.81
C PRO A 25 -3.62 6.85 -7.56
N ARG A 26 -4.33 6.10 -6.70
CA ARG A 26 -4.81 6.59 -5.40
C ARG A 26 -3.66 7.00 -4.48
N GLY A 27 -2.60 6.19 -4.40
CA GLY A 27 -1.45 6.51 -3.56
C GLY A 27 -0.75 7.78 -4.03
N SER A 28 -0.61 7.94 -5.36
CA SER A 28 -0.05 9.15 -5.98
C SER A 28 -0.91 10.40 -5.71
N LEU A 29 -2.23 10.29 -5.84
CA LEU A 29 -3.16 11.40 -5.55
C LEU A 29 -3.04 11.88 -4.10
N VAL A 30 -2.96 10.97 -3.13
CA VAL A 30 -2.83 11.32 -1.71
C VAL A 30 -1.43 11.85 -1.39
N ASP A 31 -0.37 11.29 -1.98
CA ASP A 31 0.99 11.86 -1.87
C ASP A 31 1.08 13.27 -2.47
N PHE A 32 0.42 13.56 -3.60
CA PHE A 32 0.55 14.87 -4.25
C PHE A 32 -0.28 15.94 -3.54
N TRP A 33 -1.53 15.63 -3.22
CA TRP A 33 -2.47 16.63 -2.69
C TRP A 33 -2.41 16.76 -1.17
N ILE A 34 -2.32 15.62 -0.46
CA ILE A 34 -2.44 15.59 1.00
C ILE A 34 -1.09 15.65 1.71
N SER A 35 0.04 15.38 1.04
CA SER A 35 1.38 15.67 1.58
C SER A 35 1.55 17.12 2.05
N LYS A 36 0.84 18.06 1.41
CA LYS A 36 0.92 19.50 1.71
C LYS A 36 0.07 19.92 2.93
N ILE A 37 -0.98 19.16 3.26
CA ILE A 37 -1.93 19.45 4.35
C ILE A 37 -1.79 18.48 5.54
N SER A 38 -1.14 17.33 5.35
CA SER A 38 -1.04 16.26 6.34
C SER A 38 -0.19 16.68 7.53
N ARG A 39 -0.62 16.30 8.74
CA ARG A 39 0.12 16.54 9.99
C ARG A 39 1.40 15.70 10.11
N LYS A 40 1.66 14.78 9.17
CA LYS A 40 2.84 13.88 9.12
C LYS A 40 3.08 13.14 10.44
N GLU A 41 1.99 12.85 11.14
CA GLU A 41 2.02 12.08 12.39
C GLU A 41 2.46 10.64 12.12
N LYS A 42 2.99 9.98 13.16
CA LYS A 42 3.44 8.59 13.04
C LYS A 42 2.25 7.65 12.87
N ILE A 43 2.31 6.75 11.91
CA ILE A 43 1.33 5.66 11.75
C ILE A 43 1.43 4.78 13.01
N PRO A 44 0.34 4.62 13.79
CA PRO A 44 0.34 3.75 14.95
C PRO A 44 0.63 2.32 14.52
N ALA A 45 1.52 1.61 15.22
CA ALA A 45 1.84 0.22 14.94
C ALA A 45 0.60 -0.71 14.94
N VAL A 46 -0.46 -0.29 15.64
CA VAL A 46 -1.78 -0.93 15.66
C VAL A 46 -2.40 -1.04 14.27
N PHE A 47 -2.33 0.00 13.42
CA PHE A 47 -2.84 -0.01 12.02
C PHE A 47 -2.06 -0.93 11.09
N ARG A 48 -0.92 -1.42 11.55
CA ARG A 48 -0.02 -2.31 10.84
C ARG A 48 -0.13 -3.75 11.33
N SER A 49 -0.72 -3.94 12.51
CA SER A 49 -0.92 -5.24 13.12
C SER A 49 -1.80 -6.13 12.24
N PHE A 50 -1.39 -7.39 12.12
CA PHE A 50 -2.12 -8.42 11.40
C PHE A 50 -3.56 -8.56 11.91
N TRP A 51 -3.76 -8.27 13.20
CA TRP A 51 -5.05 -8.36 13.90
C TRP A 51 -6.10 -7.34 13.41
N LEU A 52 -5.71 -6.12 13.04
CA LEU A 52 -6.64 -5.17 12.40
C LEU A 52 -6.68 -5.34 10.88
N ARG A 53 -5.59 -5.78 10.26
CA ARG A 53 -5.48 -5.96 8.82
C ARG A 53 -6.41 -7.06 8.30
N ILE A 54 -6.46 -8.21 8.97
CA ILE A 54 -7.31 -9.36 8.60
C ILE A 54 -8.81 -9.02 8.59
N PRO A 55 -9.41 -8.50 9.68
CA PRO A 55 -10.85 -8.26 9.71
C PRO A 55 -11.25 -7.20 8.69
N VAL A 56 -10.46 -6.14 8.49
CA VAL A 56 -10.71 -5.14 7.46
C VAL A 56 -10.63 -5.74 6.05
N PHE A 57 -9.67 -6.64 5.81
CA PHE A 57 -9.56 -7.36 4.55
C PHE A 57 -10.81 -8.21 4.29
N PHE A 58 -11.22 -9.04 5.24
CA PHE A 58 -12.41 -9.89 5.09
C PHE A 58 -13.71 -9.08 4.99
N LEU A 59 -13.83 -7.98 5.74
CA LEU A 59 -14.99 -7.10 5.67
C LEU A 59 -15.12 -6.43 4.29
N LEU A 60 -14.03 -5.83 3.77
CA LEU A 60 -14.08 -5.15 2.48
C LEU A 60 -14.19 -6.13 1.31
N MET A 61 -13.45 -7.25 1.35
CA MET A 61 -13.52 -8.26 0.30
C MET A 61 -14.86 -9.02 0.33
N GLY A 62 -15.40 -9.27 1.52
CA GLY A 62 -16.72 -9.88 1.71
C GLY A 62 -17.85 -8.96 1.26
N PHE A 63 -17.78 -7.67 1.57
CA PHE A 63 -18.73 -6.67 1.07
C PHE A 63 -18.70 -6.57 -0.45
N MET A 64 -17.50 -6.57 -1.06
CA MET A 64 -17.35 -6.60 -2.51
C MET A 64 -17.93 -7.89 -3.11
N GLY A 65 -17.62 -9.05 -2.52
CA GLY A 65 -18.15 -10.35 -2.93
C GLY A 65 -19.67 -10.40 -2.87
N TYR A 66 -20.28 -9.88 -1.82
CA TYR A 66 -21.73 -9.78 -1.67
C TYR A 66 -22.37 -8.92 -2.78
N ARG A 67 -21.80 -7.74 -3.06
CA ARG A 67 -22.29 -6.85 -4.13
C ARG A 67 -22.14 -7.49 -5.51
N VAL A 68 -21.07 -8.23 -5.76
CA VAL A 68 -20.87 -8.97 -7.01
C VAL A 68 -21.87 -10.12 -7.13
N MET A 69 -22.09 -10.90 -6.06
CA MET A 69 -23.05 -12.00 -6.04
C MET A 69 -24.48 -11.52 -6.33
N SER A 70 -24.85 -10.33 -5.85
CA SER A 70 -26.16 -9.73 -6.13
C SER A 70 -26.40 -9.34 -7.60
N VAL A 71 -25.34 -9.32 -8.42
CA VAL A 71 -25.37 -8.90 -9.83
C VAL A 71 -25.11 -10.07 -10.80
N ILE A 72 -24.50 -11.17 -10.32
CA ILE A 72 -24.28 -12.41 -11.08
C ILE A 72 -25.65 -12.93 -11.57
N GLY A 73 -25.85 -12.98 -12.89
CA GLY A 73 -27.09 -13.45 -13.52
C GLY A 73 -27.95 -12.39 -14.22
N THR A 74 -27.54 -11.12 -14.22
CA THR A 74 -28.24 -10.06 -14.99
C THR A 74 -27.59 -9.80 -16.36
N LEU A 75 -28.38 -9.51 -17.40
CA LEU A 75 -27.92 -9.22 -18.77
C LEU A 75 -26.95 -8.01 -18.85
N ASN A 76 -26.94 -7.13 -17.84
CA ASN A 76 -26.08 -5.94 -17.72
C ASN A 76 -24.96 -6.09 -16.67
N MET A 77 -24.42 -7.31 -16.53
CA MET A 77 -23.42 -7.64 -15.51
C MET A 77 -22.19 -6.72 -15.56
N PHE A 78 -21.68 -6.39 -16.76
CA PHE A 78 -20.47 -5.57 -16.93
C PHE A 78 -20.63 -4.12 -16.46
N GLU A 79 -21.75 -3.48 -16.82
CA GLU A 79 -22.07 -2.09 -16.45
C GLU A 79 -22.23 -1.96 -14.92
N LYS A 80 -22.97 -2.90 -14.32
CA LYS A 80 -23.21 -2.91 -12.87
C LYS A 80 -21.93 -3.21 -12.08
N ILE A 81 -21.08 -4.11 -12.55
CA ILE A 81 -19.76 -4.36 -11.94
C ILE A 81 -18.88 -3.11 -12.02
N GLY A 82 -18.88 -2.40 -13.16
CA GLY A 82 -18.18 -1.13 -13.32
C GLY A 82 -18.62 -0.08 -12.30
N MET A 83 -19.93 0.14 -12.17
CA MET A 83 -20.47 1.07 -11.17
C MET A 83 -20.13 0.69 -9.73
N ILE A 84 -20.18 -0.59 -9.38
CA ILE A 84 -19.80 -1.07 -8.03
C ILE A 84 -18.32 -0.75 -7.76
N LEU A 85 -17.43 -1.05 -8.72
CA LEU A 85 -16.00 -0.81 -8.56
C LEU A 85 -15.70 0.68 -8.43
N VAL A 86 -16.30 1.53 -9.25
CA VAL A 86 -16.16 3.00 -9.16
C VAL A 86 -16.66 3.52 -7.81
N THR A 87 -17.84 3.09 -7.37
CA THR A 87 -18.41 3.49 -6.07
C THR A 87 -17.49 3.10 -4.92
N MET A 88 -16.96 1.88 -4.93
CA MET A 88 -15.99 1.41 -3.93
C MET A 88 -14.68 2.19 -3.99
N CYS A 89 -14.18 2.51 -5.18
CA CYS A 89 -12.99 3.34 -5.35
C CYS A 89 -13.20 4.74 -4.78
N ILE A 90 -14.36 5.37 -5.03
CA ILE A 90 -14.67 6.71 -4.50
C ILE A 90 -14.79 6.67 -2.97
N VAL A 91 -15.64 5.80 -2.42
CA VAL A 91 -15.86 5.67 -0.97
C VAL A 91 -14.54 5.43 -0.25
N THR A 92 -13.78 4.43 -0.71
CA THR A 92 -12.50 4.14 -0.08
C THR A 92 -11.55 5.33 -0.24
N THR A 93 -11.51 6.02 -1.40
CA THR A 93 -10.62 7.18 -1.61
C THR A 93 -10.93 8.30 -0.64
N VAL A 94 -12.21 8.62 -0.40
CA VAL A 94 -12.62 9.58 0.63
C VAL A 94 -12.07 9.18 1.99
N ILE A 95 -12.16 7.90 2.36
CA ILE A 95 -11.60 7.40 3.61
C ILE A 95 -10.06 7.56 3.62
N ALA A 96 -9.35 7.24 2.54
CA ALA A 96 -7.90 7.49 2.48
C ALA A 96 -7.55 8.97 2.63
N VAL A 97 -8.36 9.87 2.06
CA VAL A 97 -8.12 11.31 2.18
C VAL A 97 -8.25 11.72 3.65
N ILE A 98 -9.33 11.32 4.31
CA ILE A 98 -9.54 11.60 5.74
C ILE A 98 -8.37 11.06 6.56
N PHE A 99 -8.08 9.75 6.48
CA PHE A 99 -6.95 9.17 7.21
C PHE A 99 -5.60 9.79 6.83
N GLY A 100 -5.42 10.20 5.57
CA GLY A 100 -4.22 10.86 5.07
C GLY A 100 -3.99 12.24 5.67
N THR A 101 -5.08 13.00 5.87
CA THR A 101 -5.01 14.31 6.53
C THR A 101 -4.67 14.22 8.02
N PHE A 102 -5.24 13.24 8.73
CA PHE A 102 -5.05 13.08 10.17
C PHE A 102 -3.75 12.39 10.56
N LEU A 103 -3.29 11.40 9.80
CA LEU A 103 -2.10 10.59 10.12
C LEU A 103 -0.98 10.86 9.12
N SER A 104 -0.98 10.11 8.02
CA SER A 104 0.03 10.19 6.97
C SER A 104 -0.57 9.80 5.61
N PRO A 105 -0.03 10.32 4.49
CA PRO A 105 -0.55 10.07 3.15
C PRO A 105 -0.67 8.58 2.77
N ARG A 106 0.10 7.70 3.42
CA ARG A 106 0.11 6.25 3.18
C ARG A 106 -0.47 5.41 4.31
N ALA A 107 -1.12 6.01 5.31
CA ALA A 107 -1.78 5.27 6.38
C ALA A 107 -2.79 4.24 5.82
N TRP A 108 -3.57 4.61 4.81
CA TRP A 108 -4.50 3.67 4.15
C TRP A 108 -3.80 2.46 3.51
N CYS A 109 -2.59 2.65 2.97
CA CYS A 109 -1.84 1.57 2.33
C CYS A 109 -1.43 0.46 3.31
N SER A 110 -1.41 0.71 4.63
CA SER A 110 -1.09 -0.31 5.62
C SER A 110 -2.22 -1.34 5.80
N PHE A 111 -3.48 -0.97 5.62
CA PHE A 111 -4.63 -1.87 5.79
C PHE A 111 -5.43 -2.08 4.50
N CYS A 112 -5.00 -1.48 3.39
CA CYS A 112 -5.59 -1.67 2.08
C CYS A 112 -5.68 -3.17 1.72
N PRO A 113 -6.83 -3.67 1.24
CA PRO A 113 -7.01 -5.08 0.94
C PRO A 113 -6.11 -5.55 -0.21
N MET A 114 -5.92 -4.72 -1.23
CA MET A 114 -4.96 -4.96 -2.31
C MET A 114 -3.54 -5.07 -1.76
N GLY A 115 -3.09 -4.08 -0.97
CA GLY A 115 -1.75 -4.11 -0.36
C GLY A 115 -1.55 -5.35 0.51
N THR A 116 -2.57 -5.78 1.25
CA THR A 116 -2.55 -7.00 2.07
C THR A 116 -2.42 -8.26 1.22
N ALA A 117 -3.22 -8.39 0.14
CA ALA A 117 -3.10 -9.50 -0.80
C ALA A 117 -1.71 -9.57 -1.44
N GLN A 118 -1.16 -8.43 -1.88
CA GLN A 118 0.18 -8.38 -2.47
C GLN A 118 1.30 -8.71 -1.47
N ASN A 119 1.10 -8.37 -0.19
CA ASN A 119 2.02 -8.76 0.89
C ASN A 119 2.01 -10.28 1.11
N LEU A 120 0.81 -10.86 1.15
CA LEU A 120 0.64 -12.30 1.36
C LEU A 120 1.25 -13.11 0.21
N LEU A 121 1.09 -12.65 -1.03
CA LEU A 121 1.59 -13.32 -2.23
C LEU A 121 3.10 -13.15 -2.47
N GLY A 122 3.70 -12.02 -2.05
CA GLY A 122 5.06 -11.67 -2.47
C GLY A 122 5.82 -10.69 -1.58
N GLY A 123 5.40 -10.49 -0.32
CA GLY A 123 6.02 -9.55 0.61
C GLY A 123 7.48 -9.86 0.98
N LYS A 124 7.88 -11.14 0.92
CA LYS A 124 9.26 -11.59 1.22
C LYS A 124 10.22 -11.52 0.04
N LYS A 125 9.73 -11.30 -1.18
CA LYS A 125 10.58 -11.26 -2.38
C LYS A 125 11.09 -9.85 -2.63
N TYR A 126 12.31 -9.70 -3.14
CA TYR A 126 12.92 -8.41 -3.51
C TYR A 126 12.87 -7.39 -2.35
N GLN A 127 13.38 -7.83 -1.19
CA GLN A 127 13.48 -7.01 0.02
C GLN A 127 14.71 -6.12 -0.05
N LEU A 128 14.58 -4.94 0.55
CA LEU A 128 15.68 -4.01 0.72
C LEU A 128 16.77 -4.66 1.60
N GLN A 129 18.00 -4.65 1.13
CA GLN A 129 19.17 -5.13 1.87
C GLN A 129 19.95 -3.95 2.45
N VAL A 130 20.32 -4.07 3.72
CA VAL A 130 21.08 -3.05 4.44
C VAL A 130 22.50 -3.56 4.68
N LYS A 131 23.50 -2.90 4.11
CA LYS A 131 24.91 -3.15 4.42
C LYS A 131 25.26 -2.47 5.75
N GLN A 132 25.15 -3.23 6.85
CA GLN A 132 25.48 -2.78 8.21
C GLN A 132 26.85 -2.06 8.29
N LYS A 133 27.86 -2.53 7.56
CA LYS A 133 29.21 -1.93 7.51
C LYS A 133 29.24 -0.47 7.06
N ASN A 134 28.31 -0.07 6.18
CA ASN A 134 28.25 1.30 5.64
C ASN A 134 27.16 2.14 6.32
N CYS A 135 26.34 1.52 7.18
CA CYS A 135 25.25 2.19 7.87
C CYS A 135 25.77 2.97 9.07
N ILE A 136 25.56 4.28 9.07
CA ILE A 136 25.93 5.17 10.19
C ILE A 136 24.75 5.50 11.11
N SER A 137 23.65 4.73 11.03
CA SER A 137 22.44 4.91 11.85
C SER A 137 21.88 6.34 11.89
N CYS A 138 22.00 7.09 10.79
CA CYS A 138 21.58 8.50 10.72
C CYS A 138 20.05 8.72 10.69
N LYS A 139 19.25 7.63 10.60
CA LYS A 139 17.77 7.63 10.54
C LYS A 139 17.13 8.48 9.42
N LYS A 140 17.90 8.92 8.43
CA LYS A 140 17.38 9.66 7.27
C LYS A 140 16.43 8.80 6.42
N CYS A 141 16.75 7.51 6.28
CA CYS A 141 15.92 6.53 5.56
C CYS A 141 14.51 6.38 6.17
N GLU A 142 14.39 6.35 7.50
CA GLU A 142 13.11 6.30 8.21
C GLU A 142 12.28 7.57 7.99
N LYS A 143 12.93 8.75 8.01
CA LYS A 143 12.26 10.05 7.81
C LYS A 143 11.69 10.22 6.40
N VAL A 144 12.39 9.70 5.39
CA VAL A 144 11.94 9.77 3.99
C VAL A 144 10.93 8.68 3.63
N CYS A 145 10.87 7.61 4.44
CA CYS A 145 9.98 6.48 4.18
C CYS A 145 8.51 6.91 4.31
N PRO A 146 7.71 6.83 3.22
CA PRO A 146 6.32 7.27 3.27
C PRO A 146 5.45 6.34 4.13
N MET A 147 5.91 5.11 4.36
CA MET A 147 5.29 4.13 5.25
C MET A 147 5.83 4.21 6.70
N GLN A 148 6.75 5.14 6.99
CA GLN A 148 7.39 5.35 8.30
C GLN A 148 7.90 4.05 8.94
N LEU A 149 8.45 3.17 8.10
CA LEU A 149 9.02 1.88 8.51
C LEU A 149 10.39 2.12 9.15
N ASP A 150 10.72 1.32 10.15
CA ASP A 150 12.09 1.14 10.58
C ASP A 150 12.84 0.39 9.47
N VAL A 151 13.70 1.11 8.75
CA VAL A 151 14.45 0.56 7.60
C VAL A 151 15.68 -0.23 8.08
N CYS A 152 16.17 0.05 9.29
CA CYS A 152 17.35 -0.59 9.85
C CYS A 152 17.01 -1.94 10.49
N ASN A 153 15.77 -2.11 10.98
CA ASN A 153 15.28 -3.37 11.54
C ASN A 153 14.47 -4.19 10.52
N SER A 154 14.82 -5.47 10.37
CA SER A 154 14.30 -6.38 9.34
C SER A 154 12.81 -6.77 9.53
N GLU A 155 12.29 -6.71 10.75
CA GLU A 155 10.91 -7.11 11.07
C GLU A 155 9.86 -6.21 10.38
N ALA A 156 10.20 -4.94 10.20
CA ALA A 156 9.34 -3.95 9.56
C ALA A 156 9.39 -3.97 8.02
N MET A 157 10.14 -4.88 7.39
CA MET A 157 10.34 -4.86 5.94
C MET A 157 9.20 -5.48 5.14
N SER A 158 8.33 -6.28 5.78
CA SER A 158 7.17 -6.91 5.13
C SER A 158 6.17 -5.90 4.55
N ASP A 159 6.09 -4.69 5.10
CA ASP A 159 5.19 -3.66 4.57
C ASP A 159 5.84 -2.67 3.61
N CYS A 160 7.10 -2.90 3.25
CA CYS A 160 7.81 -2.06 2.29
C CYS A 160 7.10 -2.08 0.93
N ILE A 161 6.73 -0.88 0.45
CA ILE A 161 6.13 -0.68 -0.88
C ILE A 161 7.18 -0.58 -1.99
N LYS A 162 8.47 -0.74 -1.65
CA LYS A 162 9.60 -0.78 -2.60
C LYS A 162 9.68 0.45 -3.51
N CYS A 163 9.49 1.63 -2.92
CA CYS A 163 9.44 2.91 -3.64
C CYS A 163 10.82 3.53 -3.95
N GLY A 164 11.93 2.94 -3.52
CA GLY A 164 13.26 3.49 -3.84
C GLY A 164 13.73 4.67 -2.99
N ARG A 165 12.82 5.49 -2.43
CA ARG A 165 13.17 6.77 -1.77
C ARG A 165 14.25 6.66 -0.69
N CYS A 166 14.29 5.56 0.07
CA CYS A 166 15.30 5.38 1.12
C CYS A 166 16.73 5.14 0.56
N VAL A 167 16.85 4.52 -0.61
CA VAL A 167 18.14 4.30 -1.30
C VAL A 167 18.69 5.64 -1.76
N GLU A 168 17.86 6.45 -2.41
CA GLU A 168 18.24 7.77 -2.93
C GLU A 168 18.60 8.78 -1.84
N ALA A 169 17.95 8.71 -0.68
CA ALA A 169 18.26 9.58 0.46
C ALA A 169 19.49 9.15 1.27
N CYS A 170 20.09 7.99 0.98
CA CYS A 170 21.19 7.45 1.77
C CYS A 170 22.53 8.13 1.41
N PRO A 171 23.22 8.82 2.33
CA PRO A 171 24.48 9.51 2.02
C PRO A 171 25.69 8.60 1.87
N LYS A 172 25.55 7.29 2.13
CA LYS A 172 26.63 6.29 2.16
C LYS A 172 26.34 5.07 1.29
N ASP A 173 25.29 5.13 0.46
CA ASP A 173 24.84 4.03 -0.41
C ASP A 173 24.80 2.68 0.31
N ALA A 174 24.33 2.67 1.57
CA ALA A 174 24.28 1.48 2.40
C ALA A 174 23.06 0.59 2.11
N LEU A 175 22.15 1.05 1.24
CA LEU A 175 20.84 0.46 0.97
C LEU A 175 20.73 0.05 -0.50
N HIS A 176 20.33 -1.20 -0.78
CA HIS A 176 20.11 -1.70 -2.14
C HIS A 176 18.87 -2.62 -2.20
N PHE A 177 18.29 -2.78 -3.39
CA PHE A 177 17.16 -3.69 -3.65
C PHE A 177 17.57 -4.95 -4.41
#